data_AF-A0A962R8C8-F1
#
_entry.id   AF-A0A962R8C8-F1
#
_cell.length_a   1.000
_cell.length_b   1.000
_cell.length_c   1.000
_cell.angle_alpha   90.00
_cell.angle_beta   90.00
_cell.angle_gamma   90.00
#
_symmetry.space_group_name_H-M   'P 1'
#
loop_
_entity.id
_entity.type
_entity.pdbx_description
1 polymer ?
#
loop_
_entity_poly.entity_id
_entity_poly.type
_entity_poly.pdbx_seq_one_letter_code
_entity_poly.pdbx_strand_id
1 'polypeptide(L)'
;GGETVWVDGPLARSVRSGAICYLDEVVEARKDTTVVIHPLGDDRRVLPMEKRGELLEAGPEFCLAMSYNPGYQSVLKDLKQSTRQRFVALEFDYPDADLERRIIINETGIDDDIAAKLVKFAQMTRNLKGQGLDEGASTRLLVHTAKLIGSGVDPVTACSACIAQAITDDAEMLQAVNELSASLF
;
A
#
# COMPACT_ATOMS: atom_id res chain seq x y z
N GLY A 1 24.12 18.27 -35.05
CA GLY A 1 22.93 17.49 -35.40
C GLY A 1 22.36 16.94 -34.11
N GLY A 2 21.11 17.24 -33.81
CA GLY A 2 20.39 16.66 -32.68
C GLY A 2 19.26 15.81 -33.23
N GLU A 3 19.44 14.49 -33.26
CA GLU A 3 18.36 13.57 -33.60
C GLU A 3 17.46 13.36 -32.37
N THR A 4 16.15 13.38 -32.61
CA THR A 4 15.16 13.03 -31.59
C THR A 4 15.06 11.51 -31.52
N VAL A 5 15.46 10.93 -30.39
CA VAL A 5 15.34 9.49 -30.13
C VAL A 5 14.13 9.22 -29.25
N TRP A 6 13.39 8.15 -29.58
CA TRP A 6 12.30 7.68 -28.74
C TRP A 6 12.85 6.92 -27.51
N VAL A 7 12.26 7.15 -26.35
CA VAL A 7 12.57 6.41 -25.12
C VAL A 7 11.28 5.79 -24.58
N ASP A 8 11.28 4.47 -24.44
CA ASP A 8 10.13 3.74 -23.91
C ASP A 8 9.88 4.06 -22.43
N GLY A 9 8.61 4.27 -22.09
CA GLY A 9 8.16 4.34 -20.71
C GLY A 9 8.26 2.98 -19.98
N PRO A 10 8.09 2.96 -18.64
CA PRO A 10 8.27 1.77 -17.83
C PRO A 10 7.35 0.61 -18.28
N LEU A 11 6.08 0.88 -18.59
CA LEU A 11 5.14 -0.14 -19.06
C LEU A 11 5.59 -0.77 -20.39
N ALA A 12 5.96 0.04 -21.38
CA ALA A 12 6.44 -0.45 -22.68
C ALA A 12 7.72 -1.28 -22.53
N ARG A 13 8.65 -0.82 -21.68
CA ARG A 13 9.86 -1.60 -21.33
C ARG A 13 9.52 -2.94 -20.70
N SER A 14 8.58 -3.00 -19.77
CA SER A 14 8.14 -4.25 -19.14
C SER A 14 7.52 -5.21 -20.16
N VAL A 15 6.68 -4.70 -21.07
CA VAL A 15 6.10 -5.50 -22.17
C VAL A 15 7.19 -6.11 -23.05
N ARG A 16 8.16 -5.31 -23.50
CA ARG A 16 9.25 -5.79 -24.36
C ARG A 16 10.18 -6.79 -23.68
N SER A 17 10.41 -6.63 -22.38
CA SER A 17 11.33 -7.48 -21.61
C SER A 17 10.67 -8.70 -20.97
N GLY A 18 9.35 -8.83 -21.07
CA GLY A 18 8.61 -9.89 -20.37
C GLY A 18 8.67 -9.75 -18.85
N ALA A 19 8.81 -8.53 -18.33
CA ALA A 19 8.89 -8.29 -16.89
C ALA A 19 7.51 -8.18 -16.24
N ILE A 20 7.48 -8.28 -14.91
CA ILE A 20 6.31 -7.86 -14.13
C ILE A 20 6.23 -6.32 -14.16
N CYS A 21 5.09 -5.79 -14.54
CA CYS A 21 4.76 -4.37 -14.38
C CYS A 21 3.78 -4.23 -13.21
N TYR A 22 4.23 -3.62 -12.11
CA TYR A 22 3.42 -3.36 -10.94
C TYR A 22 2.97 -1.90 -10.91
N LEU A 23 1.66 -1.68 -11.03
CA LEU A 23 1.03 -0.36 -10.96
C LEU A 23 0.50 -0.13 -9.54
N ASP A 24 1.30 0.56 -8.74
CA ASP A 24 0.95 0.88 -7.35
C ASP A 24 -0.10 2.01 -7.29
N GLU A 25 -1.07 1.87 -6.39
CA GLU A 25 -2.15 2.85 -6.16
C GLU A 25 -2.85 3.30 -7.46
N VAL A 26 -3.24 2.34 -8.30
CA VAL A 26 -3.72 2.60 -9.67
C VAL A 26 -4.96 3.53 -9.74
N VAL A 27 -5.70 3.65 -8.65
CA VAL A 27 -6.87 4.56 -8.51
C VAL A 27 -6.48 6.04 -8.48
N GLU A 28 -5.23 6.38 -8.15
CA GLU A 28 -4.72 7.76 -8.23
C GLU A 28 -4.37 8.18 -9.65
N ALA A 29 -4.17 7.22 -10.55
CA ALA A 29 -3.90 7.52 -11.94
C ALA A 29 -5.11 8.20 -12.60
N ARG A 30 -4.82 9.07 -13.60
CA ARG A 30 -5.89 9.66 -14.41
C ARG A 30 -6.69 8.53 -15.07
N LYS A 31 -8.02 8.67 -15.09
CA LYS A 31 -8.92 7.63 -15.64
C LYS A 31 -8.55 7.22 -17.07
N ASP A 32 -8.12 8.18 -17.89
CA ASP A 32 -7.70 7.94 -19.29
C ASP A 32 -6.38 7.14 -19.40
N THR A 33 -5.61 7.05 -18.32
CA THR A 33 -4.39 6.20 -18.26
C THR A 33 -4.74 4.73 -18.01
N THR A 34 -5.80 4.47 -17.23
CA THR A 34 -6.22 3.09 -16.88
C THR A 34 -6.88 2.32 -18.04
N VAL A 35 -7.39 3.02 -19.06
CA VAL A 35 -7.93 2.36 -20.26
C VAL A 35 -6.83 1.84 -21.20
N VAL A 36 -5.64 2.44 -21.16
CA VAL A 36 -4.49 2.03 -21.98
C VAL A 36 -4.03 0.61 -21.65
N ILE A 37 -4.22 0.17 -20.40
CA ILE A 37 -3.84 -1.17 -19.95
C ILE A 37 -4.90 -2.24 -20.21
N HIS A 38 -6.11 -1.88 -20.66
CA HIS A 38 -7.18 -2.86 -20.90
C HIS A 38 -6.81 -3.95 -21.90
N PRO A 39 -6.15 -3.65 -23.04
CA PRO A 39 -5.73 -4.69 -23.99
C PRO A 39 -4.57 -5.55 -23.48
N LEU A 40 -3.84 -5.12 -22.44
CA LEU A 40 -2.82 -5.94 -21.78
C LEU A 40 -3.43 -6.96 -20.80
N GLY A 41 -4.62 -6.67 -20.26
CA GLY A 41 -5.34 -7.54 -19.33
C GLY A 41 -6.43 -8.40 -19.96
N ASP A 42 -6.55 -8.41 -21.29
CA ASP A 42 -7.44 -9.32 -22.02
C ASP A 42 -6.66 -10.25 -22.96
N ASP A 43 -7.35 -11.15 -23.67
CA ASP A 43 -6.75 -12.18 -24.52
C ASP A 43 -5.83 -11.62 -25.62
N ARG A 44 -5.95 -10.33 -25.97
CA ARG A 44 -5.11 -9.72 -26.99
C ARG A 44 -3.67 -9.52 -26.51
N ARG A 45 -3.46 -9.24 -25.22
CA ARG A 45 -2.14 -8.98 -24.61
C ARG A 45 -1.28 -7.99 -25.42
N VAL A 46 -1.84 -6.83 -25.77
CA VAL A 46 -1.12 -5.80 -26.56
C VAL A 46 -1.08 -4.44 -25.88
N LEU A 47 -0.04 -3.64 -26.16
CA LEU A 47 0.06 -2.24 -25.77
C LEU A 47 0.15 -1.33 -27.00
N PRO A 48 -0.90 -0.55 -27.32
CA PRO A 48 -0.86 0.44 -28.39
C PRO A 48 0.06 1.62 -28.06
N MET A 49 1.00 1.92 -28.93
CA MET A 49 1.89 3.09 -28.87
C MET A 49 1.56 4.05 -30.01
N GLU A 50 0.44 4.77 -29.88
CA GLU A 50 -0.11 5.64 -30.94
C GLU A 50 0.90 6.65 -31.50
N LYS A 51 1.69 7.28 -30.63
CA LYS A 51 2.73 8.26 -31.00
C LYS A 51 3.84 7.68 -31.88
N ARG A 52 4.04 6.35 -31.84
CA ARG A 52 4.98 5.62 -32.69
C ARG A 52 4.31 4.87 -33.84
N GLY A 53 2.99 4.75 -33.84
CA GLY A 53 2.27 3.84 -34.74
C GLY A 53 2.64 2.37 -34.53
N GLU A 54 3.05 2.00 -33.32
CA GLU A 54 3.52 0.65 -32.97
C GLU A 54 2.50 -0.04 -32.06
N LEU A 55 2.33 -1.35 -32.22
CA LEU A 55 1.56 -2.20 -31.31
C LEU A 55 2.49 -3.21 -30.69
N LEU A 56 2.73 -3.13 -29.38
CA LEU A 56 3.60 -4.08 -28.70
C LEU A 56 2.81 -5.31 -28.28
N GLU A 57 3.27 -6.49 -28.67
CA GLU A 57 2.74 -7.77 -28.19
C GLU A 57 3.44 -8.17 -26.90
N ALA A 58 2.67 -8.46 -25.86
CA ALA A 58 3.18 -8.90 -24.58
C ALA A 58 3.40 -10.42 -24.58
N GLY A 59 4.68 -10.82 -24.57
CA GLY A 59 5.09 -12.23 -24.51
C GLY A 59 4.59 -12.96 -23.25
N PRO A 60 4.72 -14.29 -23.20
CA PRO A 60 4.16 -15.12 -22.13
C PRO A 60 4.68 -14.77 -20.73
N GLU A 61 5.92 -14.30 -20.62
CA GLU A 61 6.57 -13.92 -19.35
C GLU A 61 6.04 -12.60 -18.77
N PHE A 62 5.47 -11.73 -19.61
CA PHE A 62 4.92 -10.46 -19.14
C PHE A 62 3.75 -10.70 -18.18
N CYS A 63 3.76 -9.98 -17.06
CA CYS A 63 2.69 -9.99 -16.09
C CYS A 63 2.33 -8.56 -15.68
N LEU A 64 1.03 -8.26 -15.66
CA LEU A 64 0.51 -6.99 -15.18
C LEU A 64 -0.11 -7.19 -13.80
N ALA A 65 0.44 -6.49 -12.80
CA ALA A 65 -0.06 -6.46 -11.44
C ALA A 65 -0.44 -5.03 -11.06
N MET A 66 -1.44 -4.87 -10.20
CA MET A 66 -1.84 -3.55 -9.70
C MET A 66 -2.33 -3.66 -8.26
N SER A 67 -2.21 -2.57 -7.51
CA SER A 67 -2.73 -2.43 -6.15
C SER A 67 -3.63 -1.20 -6.04
N TYR A 68 -4.55 -1.24 -5.08
CA TYR A 68 -5.30 -0.08 -4.62
C TYR A 68 -5.92 -0.38 -3.25
N ASN A 69 -6.20 0.66 -2.47
CA ASN A 69 -6.88 0.55 -1.18
C ASN A 69 -8.38 0.82 -1.36
N PRO A 70 -9.27 -0.18 -1.22
CA PRO A 70 -10.70 0.03 -1.35
C PRO A 70 -11.25 0.90 -0.21
N GLY A 71 -12.18 1.80 -0.53
CA GLY A 71 -12.85 2.64 0.48
C GLY A 71 -12.01 3.79 1.03
N TYR A 72 -10.75 3.95 0.59
CA TYR A 72 -9.88 5.07 1.00
C TYR A 72 -10.29 6.41 0.36
N GLN A 73 -11.14 6.39 -0.66
CA GLN A 73 -11.48 7.57 -1.46
C GLN A 73 -12.99 7.71 -1.66
N SER A 74 -13.41 8.93 -1.99
CA SER A 74 -14.76 9.18 -2.50
C SER A 74 -15.11 8.18 -3.61
N VAL A 75 -16.36 7.70 -3.62
CA VAL A 75 -16.94 6.77 -4.62
C VAL A 75 -16.57 7.11 -6.09
N LEU A 76 -16.22 8.37 -6.36
CA LEU A 76 -15.80 8.87 -7.68
C LEU A 76 -14.43 8.35 -8.16
N LYS A 77 -13.56 7.83 -7.30
CA LYS A 77 -12.22 7.32 -7.64
C LYS A 77 -12.09 5.79 -7.56
N ASP A 78 -13.18 5.06 -7.38
CA ASP A 78 -13.13 3.60 -7.44
C ASP A 78 -12.70 3.07 -8.81
N LEU A 79 -12.09 1.89 -8.79
CA LEU A 79 -11.76 1.16 -10.01
C LEU A 79 -13.05 0.79 -10.76
N LYS A 80 -13.15 1.18 -12.05
CA LYS A 80 -14.29 0.81 -12.89
C LYS A 80 -14.46 -0.71 -12.93
N GLN A 81 -15.71 -1.18 -12.94
CA GLN A 81 -16.02 -2.60 -13.00
C GLN A 81 -15.41 -3.29 -14.22
N SER A 82 -15.33 -2.59 -15.36
CA SER A 82 -14.65 -3.10 -16.56
C SER A 82 -13.17 -3.38 -16.33
N THR A 83 -12.47 -2.56 -15.54
CA THR A 83 -11.07 -2.84 -15.18
C THR A 83 -11.01 -4.01 -14.20
N ARG A 84 -11.85 -4.04 -13.17
CA ARG A 84 -11.85 -5.12 -12.15
C ARG A 84 -12.06 -6.51 -12.76
N GLN A 85 -12.94 -6.63 -13.74
CA GLN A 85 -13.28 -7.90 -14.41
C GLN A 85 -12.16 -8.46 -15.32
N ARG A 86 -11.03 -7.75 -15.46
CA ARG A 86 -9.86 -8.19 -16.23
C ARG A 86 -8.74 -8.78 -15.37
N PHE A 87 -8.92 -8.81 -14.05
CA PHE A 87 -7.87 -9.21 -13.12
C PHE A 87 -8.34 -10.29 -12.15
N VAL A 88 -7.40 -11.14 -11.76
CA VAL A 88 -7.52 -11.96 -10.56
C VAL A 88 -7.27 -11.05 -9.35
N ALA A 89 -8.19 -11.07 -8.39
CA ALA A 89 -8.10 -10.26 -7.19
C ALA A 89 -7.56 -11.07 -6.01
N LEU A 90 -6.60 -10.50 -5.29
CA LEU A 90 -6.13 -10.97 -3.99
C LEU A 90 -6.45 -9.87 -2.98
N GLU A 91 -7.21 -10.21 -1.94
CA GLU A 91 -7.53 -9.29 -0.86
C GLU A 91 -6.51 -9.48 0.26
N PHE A 92 -5.99 -8.36 0.76
CA PHE A 92 -5.05 -8.31 1.86
C PHE A 92 -5.70 -7.55 3.01
N ASP A 93 -5.52 -8.08 4.22
CA ASP A 93 -5.86 -7.42 5.46
C ASP A 93 -4.63 -7.48 6.38
N TYR A 94 -4.71 -6.82 7.52
CA TYR A 94 -3.70 -6.93 8.56
C TYR A 94 -3.51 -8.40 8.96
N PRO A 95 -2.26 -8.87 9.13
CA PRO A 95 -2.00 -10.24 9.55
C PRO A 95 -2.57 -10.52 10.94
N ASP A 96 -2.76 -11.80 11.26
CA ASP A 96 -3.07 -12.20 12.63
C ASP A 96 -1.95 -11.77 13.61
N ALA A 97 -2.27 -11.76 14.90
CA ALA A 97 -1.39 -11.21 15.93
C ALA A 97 -0.01 -11.90 15.96
N ASP A 98 0.02 -13.21 15.76
CA ASP A 98 1.25 -14.00 15.85
C ASP A 98 2.13 -13.75 14.62
N LEU A 99 1.53 -13.69 13.43
CA LEU A 99 2.22 -13.36 12.19
C LEU A 99 2.72 -11.90 12.20
N GLU A 100 1.90 -10.95 12.66
CA GLU A 100 2.28 -9.53 12.73
C GLU A 100 3.46 -9.31 13.67
N ARG A 101 3.43 -9.94 14.84
CA ARG A 101 4.52 -9.91 15.82
C ARG A 101 5.82 -10.44 15.20
N ARG A 102 5.76 -11.58 14.51
CA ARG A 102 6.92 -12.15 13.81
C ARG A 102 7.47 -11.21 12.74
N ILE A 103 6.61 -10.54 11.98
CA ILE A 103 7.02 -9.55 10.99
C ILE A 103 7.77 -8.41 11.67
N ILE A 104 7.24 -7.84 12.75
CA ILE A 104 7.87 -6.73 13.47
C ILE A 104 9.25 -7.16 14.02
N ILE A 105 9.34 -8.33 14.65
CA ILE A 105 10.61 -8.85 15.20
C ILE A 105 11.62 -9.03 14.08
N ASN A 106 11.24 -9.65 12.96
CA ASN A 106 12.15 -9.89 11.84
C ASN A 106 12.64 -8.58 11.18
N GLU A 107 11.76 -7.59 11.05
CA GLU A 107 12.07 -6.31 10.38
C GLU A 107 12.86 -5.32 11.26
N THR A 108 12.88 -5.53 12.58
CA THR A 108 13.40 -4.53 13.53
C THR A 108 14.38 -5.06 14.57
N GLY A 109 14.37 -6.37 14.84
CA GLY A 109 15.16 -6.98 15.90
C GLY A 109 14.72 -6.61 17.32
N ILE A 110 13.54 -6.00 17.50
CA ILE A 110 12.99 -5.64 18.80
C ILE A 110 12.66 -6.90 19.62
N ASP A 111 12.66 -6.74 20.95
CA ASP A 111 12.19 -7.78 21.87
C ASP A 111 10.73 -8.16 21.63
N ASP A 112 10.46 -9.42 21.91
CA ASP A 112 9.20 -10.09 21.73
C ASP A 112 8.04 -9.47 22.54
N ASP A 113 8.29 -9.01 23.77
CA ASP A 113 7.31 -8.34 24.63
C ASP A 113 6.90 -6.99 24.02
N ILE A 114 7.87 -6.22 23.50
CA ILE A 114 7.61 -4.94 22.85
C ILE A 114 6.80 -5.16 21.57
N ALA A 115 7.16 -6.15 20.74
CA ALA A 115 6.41 -6.48 19.55
C ALA A 115 4.96 -6.91 19.88
N ALA A 116 4.75 -7.71 20.93
CA ALA A 116 3.42 -8.10 21.38
C ALA A 116 2.58 -6.89 21.84
N LYS A 117 3.17 -5.97 22.60
CA LYS A 117 2.51 -4.72 23.03
C LYS A 117 2.15 -3.82 21.85
N LEU A 118 3.04 -3.69 20.85
CA LEU A 118 2.77 -2.92 19.63
C LEU A 118 1.61 -3.52 18.81
N VAL A 119 1.56 -4.84 18.64
CA VAL A 119 0.44 -5.51 17.96
C VAL A 119 -0.87 -5.30 18.72
N LYS A 120 -0.85 -5.45 20.04
CA LYS A 120 -2.03 -5.19 20.89
C LYS A 120 -2.49 -3.73 20.76
N PHE A 121 -1.56 -2.78 20.76
CA PHE A 121 -1.87 -1.37 20.55
C PHE A 121 -2.51 -1.13 19.18
N ALA A 122 -1.95 -1.70 18.11
CA ALA A 122 -2.54 -1.59 16.78
C ALA A 122 -3.95 -2.17 16.72
N GLN A 123 -4.20 -3.35 17.31
CA GLN A 123 -5.55 -3.94 17.36
C GLN A 123 -6.54 -3.01 18.05
N MET A 124 -6.15 -2.35 19.12
CA MET A 124 -6.99 -1.37 19.81
C MET A 124 -7.32 -0.18 18.89
N THR A 125 -6.33 0.36 18.15
CA THR A 125 -6.60 1.43 17.17
C THR A 125 -7.47 0.96 15.99
N ARG A 126 -7.29 -0.28 15.50
CA ARG A 126 -8.11 -0.86 14.41
C ARG A 126 -9.56 -1.05 14.83
N ASN A 127 -9.81 -1.37 16.10
CA ASN A 127 -11.16 -1.47 16.65
C ASN A 127 -11.89 -0.12 16.75
N LEU A 128 -11.15 0.99 16.75
CA LEU A 128 -11.72 2.35 16.71
C LEU A 128 -12.05 2.82 15.27
N LYS A 129 -11.76 2.01 14.24
CA LYS A 129 -12.15 2.31 12.86
C LYS A 129 -13.67 2.46 12.76
N GLY A 130 -14.12 3.59 12.23
CA GLY A 130 -15.54 3.95 12.15
C GLY A 130 -16.15 4.47 13.46
N GLN A 131 -15.35 4.57 14.53
CA GLN A 131 -15.75 5.12 15.84
C GLN A 131 -14.93 6.38 16.20
N GLY A 132 -14.44 7.10 15.20
CA GLY A 132 -13.59 8.29 15.35
C GLY A 132 -12.27 8.23 14.59
N LEU A 133 -11.83 7.04 14.18
CA LEU A 133 -10.74 6.87 13.22
C LEU A 133 -11.26 6.43 11.86
N ASP A 134 -10.71 7.02 10.80
CA ASP A 134 -10.93 6.55 9.42
C ASP A 134 -10.21 5.22 9.18
N GLU A 135 -9.04 5.05 9.79
CA GLU A 135 -8.24 3.82 9.72
C GLU A 135 -7.43 3.59 11.01
N GLY A 136 -7.17 2.31 11.32
CA GLY A 136 -6.28 1.92 12.41
C GLY A 136 -4.81 1.91 12.01
N ALA A 137 -3.93 1.66 12.98
CA ALA A 137 -2.50 1.61 12.74
C ALA A 137 -2.11 0.48 11.77
N SER A 138 -1.39 0.83 10.71
CA SER A 138 -0.85 -0.15 9.77
C SER A 138 0.40 -0.85 10.32
N THR A 139 0.70 -2.05 9.81
CA THR A 139 1.93 -2.78 10.16
C THR A 139 3.19 -1.96 9.85
N ARG A 140 3.16 -1.08 8.83
CA ARG A 140 4.25 -0.15 8.52
C ARG A 140 4.54 0.80 9.69
N LEU A 141 3.49 1.36 10.31
CA LEU A 141 3.66 2.23 11.46
C LEU A 141 4.23 1.46 12.66
N LEU A 142 3.79 0.22 12.87
CA LEU A 142 4.36 -0.63 13.92
C LEU A 142 5.86 -0.88 13.74
N VAL A 143 6.30 -1.16 12.50
CA VAL A 143 7.72 -1.33 12.17
C VAL A 143 8.50 -0.04 12.42
N HIS A 144 7.95 1.13 12.07
CA HIS A 144 8.60 2.42 12.35
C HIS A 144 8.71 2.70 13.85
N THR A 145 7.63 2.48 14.61
CA THR A 145 7.62 2.61 16.07
C THR A 145 8.65 1.68 16.71
N ALA A 146 8.69 0.40 16.32
CA ALA A 146 9.66 -0.55 16.83
C ALA A 146 11.11 -0.13 16.51
N LYS A 147 11.38 0.40 15.31
CA LYS A 147 12.71 0.94 14.97
C LYS A 147 13.11 2.12 15.86
N LEU A 148 12.18 3.02 16.19
CA LEU A 148 12.45 4.11 17.13
C LEU A 148 12.74 3.59 18.54
N ILE A 149 11.93 2.66 19.05
CA ILE A 149 12.14 2.06 20.38
C ILE A 149 13.50 1.34 20.42
N GLY A 150 13.83 0.58 19.37
CA GLY A 150 15.13 -0.09 19.25
C GLY A 150 16.32 0.87 19.20
N SER A 151 16.10 2.13 18.80
CA SER A 151 17.11 3.20 18.85
C SER A 151 17.21 3.93 20.20
N GLY A 152 16.40 3.53 21.19
CA GLY A 152 16.40 4.07 22.55
C GLY A 152 15.35 5.16 22.80
N VAL A 153 14.40 5.36 21.89
CA VAL A 153 13.27 6.27 22.13
C VAL A 153 12.29 5.61 23.09
N ASP A 154 11.79 6.39 24.05
CA ASP A 154 10.75 5.95 24.98
C ASP A 154 9.52 5.37 24.23
N PRO A 155 8.98 4.19 24.62
CA PRO A 155 7.89 3.55 23.89
C PRO A 155 6.62 4.37 23.75
N VAL A 156 6.21 5.11 24.77
CA VAL A 156 5.00 5.95 24.73
C VAL A 156 5.23 7.10 23.75
N THR A 157 6.40 7.72 23.81
CA THR A 157 6.81 8.78 22.87
C THR A 157 6.86 8.28 21.43
N ALA A 158 7.42 7.09 21.20
CA ALA A 158 7.49 6.47 19.89
C ALA A 158 6.09 6.15 19.33
N CYS A 159 5.19 5.60 20.17
CA CYS A 159 3.81 5.32 19.78
C CYS A 159 3.05 6.61 19.43
N SER A 160 3.24 7.67 20.22
CA SER A 160 2.63 8.97 19.95
C SER A 160 3.08 9.53 18.60
N ALA A 161 4.40 9.58 18.37
CA ALA A 161 4.99 10.19 17.18
C ALA A 161 4.74 9.40 15.89
N CYS A 162 4.78 8.06 15.94
CA CYS A 162 4.64 7.22 14.73
C CYS A 162 3.23 6.73 14.47
N ILE A 163 2.40 6.58 15.50
CA ILE A 163 1.06 5.99 15.35
C ILE A 163 -0.01 7.06 15.59
N ALA A 164 -0.09 7.64 16.79
CA ALA A 164 -1.19 8.53 17.14
C ALA A 164 -1.29 9.72 16.18
N GLN A 165 -0.19 10.44 15.98
CA GLN A 165 -0.11 11.60 15.08
C GLN A 165 -0.26 11.26 13.59
N ALA A 166 -0.13 9.99 13.21
CA ALA A 166 -0.23 9.56 11.81
C ALA A 166 -1.66 9.16 11.42
N ILE A 167 -2.50 8.75 12.38
CA ILE A 167 -3.83 8.19 12.11
C ILE A 167 -4.97 9.18 12.37
N THR A 168 -4.73 10.28 13.08
CA THR A 168 -5.75 11.30 13.34
C THR A 168 -5.15 12.66 13.73
N ASP A 169 -5.81 13.73 13.30
CA ASP A 169 -5.57 15.11 13.75
C ASP A 169 -6.61 15.58 14.78
N ASP A 170 -7.63 14.75 15.07
CA ASP A 170 -8.66 15.07 16.05
C ASP A 170 -8.09 15.01 17.47
N ALA A 171 -8.26 16.09 18.24
CA ALA A 171 -7.64 16.23 19.55
C ALA A 171 -8.14 15.21 20.58
N GLU A 172 -9.44 14.88 20.56
CA GLU A 172 -10.03 13.91 21.49
C GLU A 172 -9.55 12.49 21.15
N MET A 173 -9.54 12.14 19.87
CA MET A 173 -9.03 10.85 19.41
C MET A 173 -7.52 10.71 19.62
N LEU A 174 -6.74 11.78 19.40
CA LEU A 174 -5.32 11.81 19.73
C LEU A 174 -5.10 11.54 21.22
N GLN A 175 -5.86 12.19 22.10
CA GLN A 175 -5.76 11.96 23.54
C GLN A 175 -6.08 10.50 23.87
N ALA A 176 -7.20 9.97 23.37
CA ALA A 176 -7.60 8.60 23.59
C ALA A 176 -6.52 7.60 23.14
N VAL A 177 -6.00 7.74 21.92
CA VAL A 177 -4.95 6.85 21.38
C VAL A 177 -3.66 6.93 22.19
N ASN A 178 -3.28 8.13 22.65
CA ASN A 178 -2.11 8.29 23.52
C ASN A 178 -2.31 7.63 24.89
N GLU A 179 -3.50 7.74 25.50
CA GLU A 179 -3.84 7.06 26.75
C GLU A 179 -3.78 5.53 26.60
N LEU A 180 -4.24 4.99 25.47
CA LEU A 180 -4.10 3.57 25.16
C LEU A 180 -2.62 3.14 25.13
N SER A 181 -1.75 3.94 24.50
CA SER A 181 -0.31 3.64 24.47
C SER A 181 0.33 3.67 25.86
N ALA A 182 0.00 4.67 26.68
CA ALA A 182 0.51 4.81 28.04
C ALA A 182 0.01 3.70 29.00
N SER A 183 -1.10 3.04 28.68
CA SER A 183 -1.60 1.91 29.45
C SER A 183 -0.88 0.58 29.16
N LEU A 184 -0.19 0.50 28.02
CA LEU A 184 0.45 -0.73 27.54
C LEU A 184 1.96 -0.78 27.81
N PHE A 185 2.61 0.38 27.84
CA PHE A 185 4.06 0.54 28.01
C PHE A 185 4.38 1.26 29.32
#